data_AF-A0A1V9RDU7-F1
#
_entry.id   AF-A0A1V9RDU7-F1
#
_cell.length_a   1.000
_cell.length_b   1.000
_cell.length_c   1.000
_cell.angle_alpha   90.00
_cell.angle_beta   90.00
_cell.angle_gamma   90.00
#
_symmetry.space_group_name_H-M   'P 1'
#
loop_
_entity.id
_entity.type
_entity.pdbx_description
1 polymer ?
#
loop_
_entity_poly.entity_id
_entity_poly.type
_entity_poly.pdbx_seq_one_letter_code
_entity_poly.pdbx_strand_id
1 'polypeptide(L)'
;MEEYGTLHAEPIKVGKYKGHKYFVNMNQFLCLNGYAEIPEKWKEGEEDYIDVHGGVTFKGYLINGEEKVRVIGFDTMHLGDSPTHWNLCRVEKECKHLIDEIIEVMED
;
A
#
# COMPACT_ATOMS: atom_id res chain seq x y z
N MET A 1 -11.45 -8.92 1.45
CA MET A 1 -10.94 -8.87 0.06
C MET A 1 -10.18 -10.16 -0.32
N GLU A 2 -10.32 -10.72 -1.52
CA GLU A 2 -9.47 -11.84 -2.00
C GLU A 2 -8.09 -11.36 -2.49
N GLU A 3 -7.05 -12.21 -2.48
CA GLU A 3 -5.74 -11.83 -3.04
C GLU A 3 -5.81 -11.63 -4.56
N TYR A 4 -5.51 -10.41 -5.02
CA TYR A 4 -5.56 -9.99 -6.43
C TYR A 4 -4.37 -10.50 -7.28
N GLY A 5 -3.40 -11.18 -6.69
CA GLY A 5 -2.26 -11.78 -7.39
C GLY A 5 -0.94 -11.05 -7.17
N THR A 6 -0.09 -10.98 -8.21
CA THR A 6 1.28 -10.40 -8.11
C THR A 6 1.42 -9.19 -9.03
N LEU A 7 1.76 -8.04 -8.46
CA LEU A 7 2.14 -6.82 -9.16
C LEU A 7 3.62 -6.89 -9.51
N HIS A 8 3.92 -6.92 -10.80
CA HIS A 8 5.27 -6.79 -11.34
C HIS A 8 5.51 -5.32 -11.66
N ALA A 9 6.01 -4.56 -10.69
CA ALA A 9 6.31 -3.15 -10.86
C ALA A 9 7.58 -2.78 -10.09
N GLU A 10 8.50 -2.08 -10.77
CA GLU A 10 9.65 -1.45 -10.12
C GLU A 10 9.16 -0.22 -9.34
N PRO A 11 9.28 -0.20 -8.00
CA PRO A 11 8.82 0.93 -7.22
C PRO A 11 9.65 2.17 -7.49
N ILE A 12 8.97 3.30 -7.69
CA ILE A 12 9.62 4.61 -7.74
C ILE A 12 10.17 5.00 -6.37
N LYS A 13 9.62 4.43 -5.29
CA LYS A 13 10.13 4.58 -3.94
C LYS A 13 9.96 3.28 -3.15
N VAL A 14 11.01 2.91 -2.44
CA VAL A 14 10.99 1.94 -1.36
C VAL A 14 11.40 2.65 -0.08
N GLY A 15 10.68 2.41 1.01
CA GLY A 15 11.01 2.96 2.32
C GLY A 15 10.67 1.99 3.44
N LYS A 16 11.03 2.37 4.67
CA LYS A 16 10.77 1.59 5.87
C LYS A 16 10.25 2.49 6.98
N TYR A 17 9.20 2.06 7.68
CA TYR A 17 8.60 2.77 8.79
C TYR A 17 8.14 1.78 9.87
N LYS A 18 8.49 2.04 11.13
CA LYS A 18 8.20 1.15 12.28
C LYS A 18 8.57 -0.33 12.10
N GLY A 19 9.59 -0.62 11.28
CA GLY A 19 9.99 -2.00 10.98
C GLY A 19 9.38 -2.57 9.71
N HIS A 20 8.37 -1.91 9.14
CA HIS A 20 7.63 -2.36 7.95
C HIS A 20 8.06 -1.62 6.68
N LYS A 21 8.26 -2.35 5.58
CA LYS A 21 8.49 -1.76 4.25
C LYS A 21 7.22 -1.15 3.66
N TYR A 22 7.40 -0.06 2.93
CA TYR A 22 6.38 0.50 2.05
C TYR A 22 6.94 0.76 0.66
N PHE A 23 6.04 0.78 -0.32
CA PHE A 23 6.35 0.93 -1.72
C PHE A 23 5.42 1.98 -2.33
N VAL A 24 5.97 2.81 -3.22
CA VAL A 24 5.17 3.70 -4.06
C VAL A 24 5.42 3.30 -5.50
N ASN A 25 4.34 3.07 -6.25
CA ASN A 25 4.39 2.76 -7.68
C ASN A 25 3.58 3.78 -8.46
N MET A 26 3.99 4.02 -9.70
CA MET A 26 3.18 4.79 -10.64
C MET A 26 2.35 3.83 -11.47
N ASN A 27 1.05 4.08 -11.56
CA ASN A 27 0.15 3.30 -12.38
C ASN A 27 0.16 3.77 -13.84
N GLN A 28 -0.53 3.04 -14.72
CA GLN A 28 -0.58 3.31 -16.17
C GLN A 28 -1.16 4.68 -16.55
N PHE A 29 -1.80 5.39 -15.62
CA PHE A 29 -2.39 6.71 -15.81
C PHE A 29 -1.60 7.82 -15.10
N LEU A 30 -0.36 7.53 -14.68
CA LEU A 30 0.56 8.49 -14.03
C LEU A 30 0.12 8.94 -12.63
N CYS A 31 -0.81 8.24 -11.99
CA CYS A 31 -1.12 8.41 -10.57
C CYS A 31 -0.22 7.53 -9.71
N LEU A 32 0.01 7.93 -8.46
CA LEU A 32 0.85 7.23 -7.50
C LEU A 32 -0.01 6.35 -6.58
N ASN A 33 0.33 5.08 -6.47
CA ASN A 33 -0.33 4.16 -5.55
C ASN A 33 0.64 3.77 -4.43
N GLY A 34 0.10 3.56 -3.23
CA GLY A 34 0.87 3.20 -2.05
C GLY A 34 0.60 1.78 -1.61
N TYR A 35 1.65 1.10 -1.14
CA TYR A 35 1.59 -0.26 -0.63
C TYR A 35 2.42 -0.39 0.65
N ALA A 36 2.00 -1.25 1.57
CA ALA A 36 2.73 -1.62 2.77
C ALA A 36 2.84 -3.14 2.86
N GLU A 37 3.98 -3.62 3.35
CA GLU A 37 4.13 -5.05 3.64
C GLU A 37 3.20 -5.48 4.78
N ILE A 38 2.50 -6.61 4.59
CA ILE A 38 1.71 -7.20 5.65
C ILE A 38 2.53 -8.23 6.42
N PRO A 39 2.45 -8.28 7.76
CA PRO A 39 3.26 -9.23 8.53
C PRO A 39 2.74 -10.67 8.42
N GLU A 40 3.58 -11.64 8.76
CA GLU A 40 3.23 -13.07 8.65
C GLU A 40 1.99 -13.48 9.45
N LYS A 41 1.72 -12.82 10.59
CA LYS A 41 0.58 -13.10 11.47
C LYS A 41 -0.75 -12.47 11.00
N TRP A 42 -0.76 -11.79 9.85
CA TRP A 42 -1.94 -11.14 9.27
C TRP A 42 -3.05 -12.17 8.97
N LYS A 43 -4.28 -11.90 9.42
CA LYS A 43 -5.45 -12.75 9.20
C LYS A 43 -6.31 -12.21 8.06
N GLU A 44 -6.96 -13.12 7.34
CA GLU A 44 -7.89 -12.74 6.28
C GLU A 44 -9.09 -11.95 6.83
N GLY A 45 -9.41 -10.83 6.20
CA GLY A 45 -10.49 -9.92 6.62
C GLY A 45 -10.03 -8.79 7.54
N GLU A 46 -8.79 -8.81 8.04
CA GLU A 46 -8.22 -7.71 8.82
C GLU A 46 -8.14 -6.41 8.00
N GLU A 47 -8.07 -6.51 6.66
CA GLU A 47 -8.05 -5.34 5.78
C GLU A 47 -9.35 -4.52 5.78
N ASP A 48 -10.46 -5.10 6.22
CA ASP A 48 -11.77 -4.42 6.28
C ASP A 48 -11.81 -3.39 7.44
N TYR A 49 -10.82 -3.42 8.34
CA TYR A 49 -10.68 -2.50 9.47
C TYR A 49 -9.65 -1.39 9.24
N ILE A 50 -9.00 -1.35 8.08
CA ILE A 50 -8.00 -0.33 7.75
C ILE A 50 -8.70 0.89 7.16
N ASP A 51 -8.47 2.07 7.75
CA ASP A 51 -8.90 3.35 7.19
C ASP A 51 -7.74 4.07 6.50
N VAL A 52 -7.78 4.14 5.17
CA VAL A 52 -6.83 4.88 4.33
C VAL A 52 -7.56 5.53 3.17
N HIS A 53 -6.92 6.47 2.47
CA HIS A 53 -7.50 7.12 1.30
C HIS A 53 -8.06 6.12 0.28
N GLY A 54 -9.37 6.21 0.03
CA GLY A 54 -10.06 5.32 -0.91
C GLY A 54 -10.23 3.88 -0.44
N GLY A 55 -9.80 3.57 0.79
CA GLY A 55 -9.76 2.23 1.35
C GLY A 55 -8.65 1.35 0.77
N VAL A 56 -8.58 0.12 1.26
CA VAL A 56 -7.67 -0.89 0.70
C VAL A 56 -8.21 -1.33 -0.66
N THR A 57 -7.48 -1.02 -1.72
CA THR A 57 -7.85 -1.35 -3.12
C THR A 57 -6.99 -2.49 -3.71
N PHE A 58 -5.98 -2.94 -2.99
CA PHE A 58 -5.15 -4.08 -3.38
C PHE A 58 -4.72 -4.92 -2.18
N LYS A 59 -4.77 -6.24 -2.34
CA LYS A 59 -4.11 -7.22 -1.47
C LYS A 59 -3.45 -8.28 -2.35
N GLY A 60 -2.17 -8.57 -2.14
CA GLY A 60 -1.46 -9.53 -2.96
C GLY A 60 0.04 -9.46 -2.75
N TYR A 61 0.80 -9.59 -3.84
CA TYR A 61 2.26 -9.56 -3.80
C TYR A 61 2.82 -8.48 -4.71
N LEU A 62 3.95 -7.89 -4.32
CA LEU A 62 4.74 -6.98 -5.13
C LEU A 62 6.11 -7.61 -5.39
N ILE A 63 6.54 -7.65 -6.65
CA ILE A 63 7.91 -8.03 -7.02
C ILE A 63 8.68 -6.76 -7.36
N ASN A 64 9.64 -6.37 -6.52
CA ASN A 64 10.45 -5.16 -6.67
C ASN A 64 11.78 -5.39 -7.44
N GLY A 65 11.84 -6.47 -8.23
CA GLY A 65 13.04 -6.91 -8.96
C GLY A 65 13.95 -7.85 -8.16
N GLU A 66 13.92 -7.81 -6.82
CA GLU A 66 14.78 -8.63 -5.95
C GLU A 66 13.98 -9.64 -5.11
N GLU A 67 12.84 -9.20 -4.57
CA GLU A 67 12.04 -9.97 -3.63
C GLU A 67 10.55 -9.93 -4.01
N LYS A 68 9.83 -10.97 -3.60
CA LYS A 68 8.37 -11.03 -3.64
C LYS A 68 7.84 -10.73 -2.24
N VAL A 69 7.20 -9.59 -2.06
CA VAL A 69 6.69 -9.11 -0.77
C VAL A 69 5.17 -9.16 -0.76
N ARG A 70 4.57 -9.72 0.29
CA ARG A 70 3.11 -9.71 0.46
C ARG A 70 2.70 -8.32 0.97
N VAL A 71 1.76 -7.67 0.29
CA VAL A 71 1.39 -6.28 0.53
C VAL A 71 -0.11 -6.06 0.47
N ILE A 72 -0.56 -5.01 1.15
CA ILE A 72 -1.83 -4.35 0.89
C ILE A 72 -1.57 -2.92 0.42
N GLY A 73 -2.51 -2.30 -0.27
CA GLY A 73 -2.33 -0.96 -0.81
C GLY A 73 -3.61 -0.24 -1.17
N PHE A 74 -3.45 1.04 -1.46
CA PHE A 74 -4.47 1.98 -1.87
C PHE A 74 -4.06 2.68 -3.17
N ASP A 75 -5.03 3.20 -3.90
CA ASP A 75 -4.79 4.01 -5.09
C ASP A 75 -5.22 5.46 -4.89
N THR A 76 -4.67 6.34 -5.73
CA THR A 76 -5.00 7.78 -5.73
C THR A 76 -5.75 8.16 -7.00
N MET A 77 -6.64 7.26 -7.45
CA MET A 77 -7.45 7.42 -8.66
C MET A 77 -8.94 7.51 -8.34
N HIS A 78 -9.30 8.34 -7.37
CA HIS A 78 -10.69 8.60 -7.03
C HIS A 78 -11.20 9.92 -7.64
N LEU A 79 -12.53 10.08 -7.68
CA LEU A 79 -13.14 11.33 -8.12
C LEU A 79 -12.72 12.46 -7.18
N GLY A 80 -11.98 13.44 -7.71
CA GLY A 80 -11.44 14.57 -6.95
C GLY A 80 -9.94 14.46 -6.66
N ASP A 81 -9.33 13.31 -6.92
CA ASP A 81 -7.87 13.15 -6.84
C ASP A 81 -7.16 13.84 -8.01
N SER A 82 -5.92 14.25 -7.76
CA SER A 82 -5.01 14.70 -8.81
C SER A 82 -3.57 14.29 -8.49
N PRO A 83 -2.72 14.03 -9.50
CA PRO A 83 -1.29 13.76 -9.28
C PRO A 83 -0.53 14.91 -8.59
N THR A 84 -1.03 16.14 -8.71
CA THR A 84 -0.45 17.31 -8.03
C THR A 84 -0.77 17.32 -6.54
N HIS A 85 -1.98 16.89 -6.17
CA HIS A 85 -2.40 16.71 -4.80
C HIS A 85 -1.73 15.48 -4.19
N TRP A 86 -1.90 14.31 -4.82
CA TRP A 86 -1.29 13.04 -4.44
C TRP A 86 0.12 12.88 -5.00
N ASN A 87 0.97 13.87 -4.69
CA ASN A 87 2.39 13.77 -4.99
C ASN A 87 3.10 12.77 -4.07
N LEU A 88 4.35 12.44 -4.40
CA LEU A 88 5.15 11.44 -3.69
C LEU A 88 5.17 11.66 -2.18
N CYS A 89 5.33 12.90 -1.70
CA CYS A 89 5.39 13.17 -0.26
C CYS A 89 4.08 12.82 0.47
N ARG A 90 2.92 13.05 -0.16
CA ARG A 90 1.62 12.69 0.42
C ARG A 90 1.37 11.20 0.37
N VAL A 91 1.68 10.54 -0.75
CA VAL A 91 1.56 9.08 -0.83
C VAL A 91 2.49 8.38 0.17
N GLU A 92 3.72 8.88 0.38
CA GLU A 92 4.60 8.34 1.42
C GLU A 92 4.06 8.56 2.84
N LYS A 93 3.32 9.64 3.10
CA LYS A 93 2.65 9.85 4.39
C LYS A 93 1.51 8.86 4.58
N GLU A 94 0.72 8.66 3.53
CA GLU A 94 -0.39 7.72 3.54
C GLU A 94 0.08 6.27 3.66
N CYS A 95 1.21 5.90 3.04
CA CYS A 95 1.86 4.61 3.28
C CYS A 95 2.25 4.39 4.76
N LYS A 96 2.66 5.45 5.46
CA LYS A 96 3.01 5.36 6.89
C LYS A 96 1.75 5.24 7.74
N HIS A 97 0.69 5.96 7.39
CA HIS A 97 -0.61 5.81 8.01
C HIS A 97 -1.17 4.39 7.82
N LEU A 98 -1.08 3.83 6.61
CA LEU A 98 -1.41 2.43 6.34
C LEU A 98 -0.65 1.45 7.25
N ILE A 99 0.64 1.69 7.49
CA ILE A 99 1.42 0.87 8.44
C ILE A 99 0.92 1.04 9.88
N ASP A 100 0.52 2.25 10.28
CA ASP A 100 -0.07 2.48 11.60
C ASP A 100 -1.37 1.68 11.77
N GLU A 101 -2.27 1.72 10.78
CA GLU A 101 -3.52 0.94 10.77
C GLU A 101 -3.26 -0.58 10.81
N ILE A 102 -2.29 -1.06 10.02
CA ILE A 102 -1.87 -2.48 10.05
C ILE A 102 -1.43 -2.87 11.47
N ILE A 103 -0.64 -2.04 12.14
CA ILE A 103 -0.16 -2.34 13.49
C ILE A 103 -1.33 -2.36 14.48
N GLU A 104 -2.23 -1.38 14.40
CA GLU A 104 -3.40 -1.26 15.29
C GLU A 104 -4.29 -2.51 15.20
N VAL A 105 -4.66 -2.91 13.98
CA VAL A 105 -5.49 -4.11 13.75
C VAL A 105 -4.83 -5.39 14.25
N MET A 106 -3.50 -5.44 14.30
CA MET A 106 -2.75 -6.63 14.73
C MET A 106 -2.44 -6.69 16.24
N GLU A 107 -2.75 -5.62 16.97
CA GLU A 107 -2.66 -5.55 18.43
C GLU A 107 -3.99 -5.86 19.11
N ASP A 108 -5.11 -5.84 18.37
CA ASP A 108 -6.45 -6.28 18.79
C ASP A 108 -6.63 -7.81 18.74
#